data_AF-A0A1G8CSH2-F1
#
_entry.id   AF-A0A1G8CSH2-F1
#
_cell.length_a   1.000
_cell.length_b   1.000
_cell.length_c   1.000
_cell.angle_alpha   90.00
_cell.angle_beta   90.00
_cell.angle_gamma   90.00
#
_symmetry.space_group_name_H-M   'P 1'
#
loop_
_entity.id
_entity.type
_entity.pdbx_description
1 polymer ?
#
loop_
_entity_poly.entity_id
_entity_poly.type
_entity_poly.pdbx_seq_one_letter_code
_entity_poly.pdbx_strand_id
1 'polypeptide(L)'
;MRPLTFSDDKDNEQEWLPGGDQSAENGFLEFVARHQAADNTSFGMMDMAAEEALMFLKDIGAICRVKGWQDGRTEYRVVTGSGDHRTLAAEFARGGFTALDPHGPWLPDAETFLQARAAFREQRVTALRNATQARSRDEGIRSEFDRSVLRRTHPRELRRRLEILTRVDGREPVTVSGVTHYGYGTGNTVNAWFTAEGRGLVLTYDRSSPLVSTKDTHAHAALYDGVPADLLALVKDVPATDTTFNIPHPDGGTLVAATGIFTFSGPCAMADGLVTRLEEDGLDIEATGVTRLLDHFLAARELTPEVLAEAGARWSQEDMAKALAPDEAEAAPLDREALTRFCKIWADTGYNDRWDVHYVLFDSRTVEEAGAARDDLLELVRTLGLERVDTPPGAATGEVWVRTDPRIDAELGNWA
;
A
#
# COMPACT_ATOMS: atom_id res chain seq x y z
N MET A 1 13.41 44.78 -19.21
CA MET A 1 12.04 44.74 -18.64
C MET A 1 11.35 46.04 -19.00
N ARG A 2 10.05 46.00 -19.24
CA ARG A 2 9.26 47.07 -19.87
C ARG A 2 8.17 47.59 -18.93
N PRO A 3 7.80 48.88 -18.95
CA PRO A 3 6.65 49.38 -18.19
C PRO A 3 5.38 48.64 -18.57
N LEU A 4 4.54 48.34 -17.60
CA LEU A 4 3.26 47.67 -17.80
C LEU A 4 2.15 48.42 -17.06
N THR A 5 0.94 48.32 -17.57
CA THR A 5 -0.27 48.77 -16.87
C THR A 5 -1.09 47.57 -16.49
N PHE A 6 -1.45 47.46 -15.21
CA PHE A 6 -2.40 46.48 -14.72
C PHE A 6 -3.78 47.11 -14.71
N SER A 7 -4.80 46.37 -15.13
CA SER A 7 -6.17 46.87 -15.11
C SER A 7 -7.18 45.79 -14.76
N ASP A 8 -8.42 46.19 -14.47
CA ASP A 8 -9.57 45.31 -14.39
C ASP A 8 -10.79 45.86 -15.15
N ASP A 9 -11.92 45.15 -15.11
CA ASP A 9 -13.18 45.59 -15.74
C ASP A 9 -13.98 46.59 -14.90
N LYS A 10 -13.41 47.09 -13.81
CA LYS A 10 -13.98 48.12 -12.91
C LYS A 10 -13.23 49.43 -13.02
N ASP A 11 -12.49 49.62 -14.10
CA ASP A 11 -11.67 50.80 -14.39
C ASP A 11 -10.59 51.07 -13.32
N ASN A 12 -10.18 50.05 -12.53
CA ASN A 12 -9.00 50.18 -11.69
C ASN A 12 -7.76 50.01 -12.55
N GLU A 13 -6.78 50.90 -12.39
CA GLU A 13 -5.50 50.82 -13.10
C GLU A 13 -4.33 51.00 -12.13
N GLN A 14 -3.23 50.30 -12.41
CA GLN A 14 -1.98 50.44 -11.68
C GLN A 14 -0.79 50.35 -12.64
N GLU A 15 0.05 51.38 -12.69
CA GLU A 15 1.31 51.32 -13.42
C GLU A 15 2.35 50.48 -12.67
N TRP A 16 3.11 49.68 -13.42
CA TRP A 16 4.27 48.95 -12.94
C TRP A 16 5.51 49.34 -13.72
N LEU A 17 6.56 49.74 -13.00
CA LEU A 17 7.83 50.17 -13.56
C LEU A 17 8.93 49.13 -13.36
N PRO A 18 9.76 48.87 -14.38
CA PRO A 18 10.92 48.01 -14.25
C PRO A 18 11.93 48.51 -13.22
N GLY A 19 12.52 47.62 -12.43
CA GLY A 19 13.62 47.93 -11.51
C GLY A 19 13.20 48.29 -10.08
N GLY A 20 11.89 48.23 -9.76
CA GLY A 20 11.41 48.25 -8.38
C GLY A 20 11.67 46.93 -7.63
N ASP A 21 11.32 46.90 -6.34
CA ASP A 21 11.57 45.76 -5.44
C ASP A 21 10.71 44.52 -5.74
N GLN A 22 9.67 44.65 -6.56
CA GLN A 22 8.69 43.60 -6.86
C GLN A 22 8.70 43.24 -8.35
N SER A 23 8.72 41.93 -8.65
CA SER A 23 8.54 41.43 -10.02
C SER A 23 7.16 41.81 -10.56
N ALA A 24 7.05 41.99 -11.89
CA ALA A 24 5.77 42.29 -12.53
C ALA A 24 4.69 41.24 -12.24
N GLU A 25 5.06 39.96 -12.23
CA GLU A 25 4.17 38.84 -11.84
C GLU A 25 3.59 39.04 -10.44
N ASN A 26 4.45 39.29 -9.44
CA ASN A 26 4.01 39.48 -8.07
C ASN A 26 3.18 40.76 -7.92
N GLY A 27 3.55 41.83 -8.63
CA GLY A 27 2.79 43.08 -8.65
C GLY A 27 1.40 42.88 -9.24
N PHE A 28 1.30 42.12 -10.33
CA PHE A 28 0.04 41.81 -10.98
C PHE A 28 -0.84 40.91 -10.10
N LEU A 29 -0.28 39.88 -9.47
CA LEU A 29 -1.04 39.01 -8.56
C LEU A 29 -1.53 39.76 -7.32
N GLU A 30 -0.75 40.70 -6.80
CA GLU A 30 -1.18 41.56 -5.70
C GLU A 30 -2.31 42.51 -6.12
N PHE A 31 -2.21 43.09 -7.31
CA PHE A 31 -3.29 43.88 -7.91
C PHE A 31 -4.56 43.05 -8.04
N VAL A 32 -4.49 41.85 -8.61
CA VAL A 32 -5.63 40.92 -8.72
C VAL A 32 -6.21 40.62 -7.35
N ALA A 33 -5.38 40.30 -6.34
CA ALA A 33 -5.85 39.98 -4.98
C ALA A 33 -6.55 41.17 -4.30
N ARG A 34 -6.05 42.40 -4.53
CA ARG A 34 -6.63 43.63 -3.96
C ARG A 34 -7.98 43.98 -4.58
N HIS A 35 -8.13 43.72 -5.87
CA HIS A 35 -9.32 44.09 -6.65
C HIS A 35 -10.25 42.90 -6.92
N GLN A 36 -10.03 41.77 -6.25
CA GLN A 36 -10.86 40.58 -6.39
C GLN A 36 -12.25 40.80 -5.78
N ALA A 37 -13.25 41.00 -6.64
CA ALA A 37 -14.66 41.06 -6.26
C ALA A 37 -15.48 40.00 -7.02
N ALA A 38 -16.69 39.71 -6.53
CA ALA A 38 -17.59 38.73 -7.17
C ALA A 38 -18.09 39.20 -8.55
N ASP A 39 -18.15 40.51 -8.77
CA ASP A 39 -18.61 41.15 -10.01
C ASP A 39 -17.45 41.58 -10.92
N ASN A 40 -16.19 41.36 -10.52
CA ASN A 40 -15.01 41.60 -11.33
C ASN A 40 -14.65 40.34 -12.13
N THR A 41 -14.76 40.43 -13.44
CA THR A 41 -14.75 39.29 -14.37
C THR A 41 -13.45 39.20 -15.17
N SER A 42 -12.65 40.28 -15.23
CA SER A 42 -11.40 40.29 -15.97
C SER A 42 -10.30 41.16 -15.38
N PHE A 43 -9.06 40.70 -15.55
CA PHE A 43 -7.84 41.43 -15.19
C PHE A 43 -6.89 41.47 -16.38
N GLY A 44 -6.18 42.57 -16.56
CA GLY A 44 -5.33 42.83 -17.72
C GLY A 44 -3.93 43.24 -17.33
N MET A 45 -2.95 42.83 -18.15
CA MET A 45 -1.58 43.32 -18.13
C MET A 45 -1.27 43.88 -19.52
N MET A 46 -0.96 45.17 -19.62
CA MET A 46 -0.82 45.88 -20.89
C MET A 46 0.59 46.47 -21.06
N ASP A 47 1.14 46.32 -22.25
CA ASP A 47 2.28 47.09 -22.74
C ASP A 47 1.77 48.10 -23.76
N MET A 48 1.64 49.35 -23.32
CA MET A 48 1.13 50.45 -24.14
C MET A 48 2.03 50.77 -25.33
N ALA A 49 3.34 50.53 -25.21
CA ALA A 49 4.31 50.86 -26.26
C ALA A 49 4.33 49.81 -27.38
N ALA A 50 4.15 48.53 -27.03
CA ALA A 50 4.08 47.43 -28.00
C ALA A 50 2.67 47.17 -28.55
N GLU A 51 1.67 47.88 -28.03
CA GLU A 51 0.23 47.63 -28.25
C GLU A 51 -0.14 46.16 -27.98
N GLU A 52 0.28 45.65 -26.82
CA GLU A 52 0.03 44.27 -26.39
C GLU A 52 -0.73 44.25 -25.08
N ALA A 53 -1.76 43.41 -24.97
CA ALA A 53 -2.41 43.10 -23.69
C ALA A 53 -2.51 41.59 -23.48
N LEU A 54 -2.36 41.16 -22.23
CA LEU A 54 -2.73 39.85 -21.74
C LEU A 54 -3.89 40.00 -20.76
N MET A 55 -5.03 39.40 -21.08
CA MET A 55 -6.26 39.47 -20.28
C MET A 55 -6.60 38.10 -19.70
N PHE A 56 -7.02 38.08 -18.44
CA PHE A 56 -7.47 36.90 -17.71
C PHE A 56 -8.97 37.02 -17.50
N LEU A 57 -9.76 36.20 -18.18
CA LEU A 57 -11.22 36.22 -18.18
C LEU A 57 -11.74 35.11 -17.27
N LYS A 58 -12.02 35.46 -16.01
CA LYS A 58 -12.30 34.52 -14.92
C LYS A 58 -13.56 33.69 -15.18
N ASP A 59 -14.65 34.34 -15.58
CA ASP A 59 -15.97 33.70 -15.68
C ASP A 59 -16.04 32.65 -16.79
N ILE A 60 -15.29 32.89 -17.86
CA ILE A 60 -15.27 31.98 -19.00
C ILE A 60 -14.06 31.04 -18.99
N GLY A 61 -13.14 31.20 -18.03
CA GLY A 61 -11.94 30.38 -17.88
C GLY A 61 -10.99 30.52 -19.07
N ALA A 62 -10.80 31.76 -19.53
CA ALA A 62 -9.96 32.07 -20.69
C ALA A 62 -8.80 32.98 -20.30
N ILE A 63 -7.70 32.85 -21.03
CA ILE A 63 -6.65 33.85 -21.09
C ILE A 63 -6.58 34.29 -22.53
N CYS A 64 -6.70 35.59 -22.82
CA CYS A 64 -6.56 36.09 -24.17
C CYS A 64 -5.42 37.08 -24.28
N ARG A 65 -4.84 37.14 -25.47
CA ARG A 65 -3.81 38.10 -25.82
C ARG A 65 -4.33 38.98 -26.95
N VAL A 66 -4.22 40.29 -26.80
CA VAL A 66 -4.72 41.31 -27.74
C VAL A 66 -3.55 42.08 -28.32
N LYS A 67 -3.40 42.09 -29.66
CA LYS A 67 -2.39 42.88 -30.39
C LYS A 67 -3.07 44.02 -31.15
N GLY A 68 -2.62 45.25 -30.94
CA GLY A 68 -3.09 46.44 -31.64
C GLY A 68 -4.36 47.02 -31.01
N TRP A 69 -4.42 48.35 -30.88
CA TRP A 69 -5.58 49.02 -30.26
C TRP A 69 -6.70 49.37 -31.25
N GLN A 70 -6.36 49.63 -32.52
CA GLN A 70 -7.32 50.06 -33.55
C GLN A 70 -7.84 48.92 -34.43
N ASP A 71 -7.02 47.92 -34.73
CA ASP A 71 -7.37 46.71 -35.48
C ASP A 71 -6.96 45.47 -34.68
N GLY A 72 -7.56 45.37 -33.48
CA GLY A 72 -7.11 44.45 -32.44
C GLY A 72 -7.31 42.99 -32.80
N ARG A 73 -6.22 42.24 -32.93
CA ARG A 73 -6.28 40.78 -33.06
C ARG A 73 -6.28 40.16 -31.66
N THR A 74 -7.36 39.46 -31.33
CA THR A 74 -7.48 38.72 -30.07
C THR A 74 -7.30 37.23 -30.32
N GLU A 75 -6.40 36.60 -29.56
CA GLU A 75 -6.24 35.15 -29.54
C GLU A 75 -6.48 34.62 -28.13
N TYR A 76 -7.05 33.42 -28.02
CA TYR A 76 -7.57 32.86 -26.78
C TYR A 76 -6.83 31.59 -26.39
N ARG A 77 -6.75 31.31 -25.10
CA ARG A 77 -6.26 30.05 -24.55
C ARG A 77 -7.21 29.57 -23.45
N VAL A 78 -7.48 28.27 -23.43
CA VAL A 78 -8.22 27.62 -22.35
C VAL A 78 -7.31 27.51 -21.12
N VAL A 79 -7.81 27.93 -19.96
CA VAL A 79 -7.13 27.69 -18.68
C VAL A 79 -7.22 26.19 -18.36
N THR A 80 -6.09 25.51 -18.31
CA THR A 80 -6.00 24.07 -18.04
C THR A 80 -5.53 23.77 -16.61
N GLY A 81 -4.86 24.73 -15.96
CA GLY A 81 -4.38 24.59 -14.58
C GLY A 81 -4.37 25.89 -13.79
N SER A 82 -4.32 25.77 -12.46
CA SER A 82 -4.21 26.92 -11.54
C SER A 82 -2.92 27.72 -11.74
N GLY A 83 -1.86 27.08 -12.22
CA GLY A 83 -0.57 27.72 -12.51
C GLY A 83 -0.52 28.57 -13.78
N ASP A 84 -1.49 28.42 -14.70
CA ASP A 84 -1.44 29.11 -16.01
C ASP A 84 -1.40 30.63 -15.87
N HIS A 85 -2.17 31.18 -14.94
CA HIS A 85 -2.27 32.62 -14.72
C HIS A 85 -0.90 33.22 -14.35
N ARG A 86 -0.23 32.57 -13.39
CA ARG A 86 1.07 32.99 -12.88
C ARG A 86 2.14 32.91 -13.97
N THR A 87 2.24 31.75 -14.63
CA THR A 87 3.23 31.51 -15.67
C THR A 87 3.08 32.50 -16.83
N LEU A 88 1.86 32.71 -17.32
CA LEU A 88 1.64 33.60 -18.46
C LEU A 88 1.84 35.08 -18.10
N ALA A 89 1.49 35.50 -16.88
CA ALA A 89 1.83 36.85 -16.42
C ALA A 89 3.34 37.07 -16.38
N ALA A 90 4.10 36.13 -15.82
CA ALA A 90 5.57 36.21 -15.76
C ALA A 90 6.19 36.28 -17.17
N GLU A 91 5.76 35.41 -18.08
CA GLU A 91 6.29 35.37 -19.46
C GLU A 91 5.92 36.64 -20.25
N PHE A 92 4.68 37.12 -20.14
CA PHE A 92 4.28 38.37 -20.77
C PHE A 92 5.09 39.56 -20.25
N ALA A 93 5.37 39.64 -18.94
CA ALA A 93 6.25 40.67 -18.41
C ALA A 93 7.69 40.58 -18.94
N ARG A 94 8.18 39.36 -19.14
CA ARG A 94 9.56 39.10 -19.57
C ARG A 94 9.80 39.50 -21.02
N GLY A 95 8.87 39.20 -21.93
CA GLY A 95 9.11 39.39 -23.37
C GLY A 95 7.87 39.45 -24.25
N GLY A 96 6.69 39.70 -23.68
CA GLY A 96 5.47 39.89 -24.45
C GLY A 96 5.03 38.71 -25.25
N PHE A 97 4.43 38.97 -26.41
CA PHE A 97 3.82 37.90 -27.19
C PHE A 97 4.85 36.87 -27.66
N THR A 98 6.07 37.32 -27.98
CA THR A 98 7.18 36.43 -28.33
C THR A 98 7.53 35.48 -27.18
N ALA A 99 7.44 35.92 -25.92
CA ALA A 99 7.62 35.05 -24.76
C ALA A 99 6.41 34.15 -24.47
N LEU A 100 5.21 34.54 -24.93
CA LEU A 100 3.98 33.76 -24.78
C LEU A 100 3.79 32.68 -25.86
N ASP A 101 4.39 32.82 -27.04
CA ASP A 101 4.22 31.88 -28.16
C ASP A 101 4.50 30.41 -27.79
N PRO A 102 5.56 30.07 -27.00
CA PRO A 102 5.80 28.70 -26.57
C PRO A 102 4.72 28.12 -25.65
N HIS A 103 3.89 28.97 -25.05
CA HIS A 103 2.84 28.59 -24.11
C HIS A 103 1.45 28.53 -24.78
N GLY A 104 1.41 28.27 -26.08
CA GLY A 104 0.19 27.93 -26.82
C GLY A 104 -0.38 26.55 -26.46
N PRO A 105 -1.49 26.13 -27.08
CA PRO A 105 -2.07 26.72 -28.29
C PRO A 105 -2.84 28.02 -28.03
N TRP A 106 -2.65 29.01 -28.92
CA TRP A 106 -3.43 30.24 -28.99
C TRP A 106 -4.46 30.12 -30.13
N LEU A 107 -5.73 30.28 -29.80
CA LEU A 107 -6.87 30.06 -30.66
C LEU A 107 -7.29 31.39 -31.31
N PRO A 108 -7.54 31.42 -32.61
CA PRO A 108 -7.65 32.67 -33.36
C PRO A 108 -8.94 33.45 -33.10
N ASP A 109 -9.96 32.82 -32.50
CA ASP A 109 -11.28 33.41 -32.31
C ASP A 109 -12.03 32.75 -31.13
N ALA A 110 -13.12 33.40 -30.73
CA ALA A 110 -13.94 32.98 -29.61
C ALA A 110 -14.72 31.66 -29.85
N GLU A 111 -15.09 31.36 -31.10
CA GLU A 111 -15.82 30.14 -31.44
C GLU A 111 -14.92 28.91 -31.25
N THR A 112 -13.73 28.96 -31.82
CA THR A 112 -12.69 27.94 -31.67
C THR A 112 -12.33 27.75 -30.19
N PHE A 113 -12.25 28.84 -29.42
CA PHE A 113 -12.07 28.78 -27.96
C PHE A 113 -13.20 28.03 -27.25
N LEU A 114 -14.46 28.35 -27.54
CA LEU A 114 -15.59 27.71 -26.88
C LEU A 114 -15.65 26.21 -27.17
N GLN A 115 -15.31 25.79 -28.40
CA GLN A 115 -15.19 24.38 -28.78
C GLN A 115 -14.06 23.68 -28.00
N ALA A 116 -12.86 24.26 -27.97
CA ALA A 116 -11.73 23.70 -27.23
C ALA A 116 -12.02 23.60 -25.72
N ARG A 117 -12.71 24.59 -25.14
CA ARG A 117 -13.12 24.59 -23.75
C ARG A 117 -14.14 23.48 -23.44
N ALA A 118 -15.10 23.26 -24.33
CA ALA A 118 -16.08 22.18 -24.19
C ALA A 118 -15.39 20.80 -24.18
N ALA A 119 -14.52 20.57 -25.17
CA ALA A 119 -13.73 19.33 -25.26
C ALA A 119 -12.86 19.11 -24.00
N PHE A 120 -12.18 20.15 -23.52
CA PHE A 120 -11.37 20.07 -22.30
C PHE A 120 -12.22 19.72 -21.06
N ARG A 121 -13.43 20.29 -20.94
CA ARG A 121 -14.35 19.96 -19.84
C ARG A 121 -14.81 18.51 -19.90
N GLU A 122 -15.18 18.01 -21.07
CA GLU A 122 -15.59 16.62 -21.27
C GLU A 122 -14.45 15.65 -20.92
N GLN A 123 -13.24 15.91 -21.40
CA GLN A 123 -12.06 15.12 -21.05
C GLN A 123 -11.82 15.09 -19.54
N ARG A 124 -11.93 16.24 -18.87
CA ARG A 124 -11.73 16.34 -17.42
C ARG A 124 -12.81 15.60 -16.64
N VAL A 125 -14.06 15.64 -17.08
CA VAL A 125 -15.17 14.88 -16.48
C VAL A 125 -14.94 13.37 -16.65
N THR A 126 -14.54 12.94 -17.85
CA THR A 126 -14.21 11.53 -18.12
C THR A 126 -13.04 11.05 -17.26
N ALA A 127 -11.97 11.84 -17.16
CA ALA A 127 -10.82 11.53 -16.32
C ALA A 127 -11.20 11.40 -14.83
N LEU A 128 -12.02 12.33 -14.31
CA LEU A 128 -12.53 12.27 -12.94
C LEU A 128 -13.42 11.04 -12.72
N ARG A 129 -14.29 10.70 -13.67
CA ARG A 129 -15.14 9.50 -13.60
C ARG A 129 -14.30 8.23 -13.56
N ASN A 130 -13.30 8.13 -14.43
CA ASN A 130 -12.38 6.99 -14.48
C ASN A 130 -11.58 6.87 -13.18
N ALA A 131 -11.07 7.99 -12.64
CA ALA A 131 -10.35 8.02 -11.37
C ALA A 131 -11.24 7.57 -10.18
N THR A 132 -12.50 8.01 -10.15
CA THR A 132 -13.47 7.55 -9.14
C THR A 132 -13.79 6.07 -9.28
N GLN A 133 -13.95 5.58 -10.51
CA GLN A 133 -14.21 4.16 -10.76
C GLN A 133 -13.02 3.27 -10.38
N ALA A 134 -11.79 3.72 -10.69
CA ALA A 134 -10.57 3.05 -10.26
C ALA A 134 -10.46 2.98 -8.73
N ARG A 135 -10.68 4.11 -8.03
CA ARG A 135 -10.68 4.13 -6.55
C ARG A 135 -11.74 3.21 -5.93
N SER A 136 -12.96 3.21 -6.47
CA SER A 136 -14.01 2.31 -5.99
C SER A 136 -13.66 0.83 -6.19
N ARG A 137 -12.82 0.53 -7.18
CA ARG A 137 -12.36 -0.83 -7.46
C ARG A 137 -11.22 -1.25 -6.54
N ASP A 138 -10.26 -0.35 -6.29
CA ASP A 138 -9.19 -0.52 -5.29
C ASP A 138 -9.77 -0.83 -3.92
N GLU A 139 -10.72 -0.02 -3.47
CA GLU A 139 -11.46 -0.26 -2.22
C GLU A 139 -12.21 -1.59 -2.24
N GLY A 140 -12.72 -2.01 -3.41
CA GLY A 140 -13.39 -3.30 -3.60
C GLY A 140 -12.45 -4.50 -3.41
N ILE A 141 -11.31 -4.52 -4.12
CA ILE A 141 -10.32 -5.60 -4.06
C ILE A 141 -9.70 -5.71 -2.66
N ARG A 142 -9.34 -4.57 -2.05
CA ARG A 142 -8.82 -4.56 -0.68
C ARG A 142 -9.84 -5.05 0.34
N SER A 143 -11.10 -4.64 0.21
CA SER A 143 -12.20 -5.11 1.08
C SER A 143 -12.52 -6.60 0.90
N GLU A 144 -12.39 -7.12 -0.31
CA GLU A 144 -12.51 -8.55 -0.58
C GLU A 144 -11.37 -9.32 0.09
N PHE A 145 -10.13 -8.88 -0.10
CA PHE A 145 -8.97 -9.49 0.55
C PHE A 145 -9.04 -9.39 2.07
N ASP A 146 -9.57 -8.30 2.63
CA ASP A 146 -9.77 -8.16 4.07
C ASP A 146 -10.70 -9.24 4.67
N ARG A 147 -11.55 -9.84 3.83
CA ARG A 147 -12.43 -10.96 4.20
C ARG A 147 -11.81 -12.33 3.98
N SER A 148 -10.68 -12.43 3.27
CA SER A 148 -10.00 -13.70 2.98
C SER A 148 -9.51 -14.40 4.25
N VAL A 149 -9.38 -15.73 4.18
CA VAL A 149 -8.90 -16.52 5.33
C VAL A 149 -7.43 -16.22 5.59
N LEU A 150 -6.62 -16.04 4.54
CA LEU A 150 -5.22 -15.64 4.69
C LEU A 150 -5.05 -14.36 5.50
N ARG A 151 -5.87 -13.32 5.22
CA ARG A 151 -5.82 -12.06 5.97
C ARG A 151 -6.13 -12.25 7.45
N ARG A 152 -7.09 -13.11 7.76
CA ARG A 152 -7.59 -13.36 9.12
C ARG A 152 -6.74 -14.35 9.89
N THR A 153 -5.91 -15.12 9.20
CA THR A 153 -5.05 -16.14 9.81
C THR A 153 -3.86 -15.47 10.46
N HIS A 154 -3.66 -15.76 11.74
CA HIS A 154 -2.52 -15.26 12.47
C HIS A 154 -1.19 -15.81 11.89
N PRO A 155 -0.14 -15.00 11.69
CA PRO A 155 1.17 -15.46 11.18
C PRO A 155 1.73 -16.72 11.84
N ARG A 156 1.53 -16.92 13.16
CA ARG A 156 1.99 -18.15 13.83
C ARG A 156 1.23 -19.38 13.35
N GLU A 157 -0.09 -19.29 13.28
CA GLU A 157 -0.91 -20.40 12.81
C GLU A 157 -0.68 -20.66 11.32
N LEU A 158 -0.48 -19.62 10.53
CA LEU A 158 -0.08 -19.75 9.13
C LEU A 158 1.25 -20.52 9.01
N ARG A 159 2.30 -20.13 9.75
CA ARG A 159 3.59 -20.84 9.76
C ARG A 159 3.44 -22.29 10.19
N ARG A 160 2.69 -22.55 11.26
CA ARG A 160 2.42 -23.92 11.75
C ARG A 160 1.76 -24.78 10.67
N ARG A 161 0.74 -24.24 9.97
CA ARG A 161 0.06 -24.98 8.89
C ARG A 161 0.98 -25.17 7.68
N LEU A 162 1.75 -24.15 7.30
CA LEU A 162 2.70 -24.24 6.19
C LEU A 162 3.82 -25.26 6.48
N GLU A 163 4.27 -25.37 7.72
CA GLU A 163 5.21 -26.42 8.15
C GLU A 163 4.63 -27.81 7.95
N ILE A 164 3.41 -28.05 8.45
CA ILE A 164 2.71 -29.33 8.25
C ILE A 164 2.57 -29.62 6.76
N LEU A 165 2.06 -28.68 5.97
CA LEU A 165 1.86 -28.86 4.52
C LEU A 165 3.18 -29.12 3.77
N THR A 166 4.29 -28.48 4.19
CA THR A 166 5.63 -28.74 3.63
C THR A 166 6.05 -30.19 3.90
N ARG A 167 5.89 -30.67 5.14
CA ARG A 167 6.21 -32.04 5.55
C ARG A 167 5.32 -33.08 4.88
N VAL A 168 4.02 -32.83 4.79
CA VAL A 168 3.07 -33.71 4.07
C VAL A 168 3.47 -33.82 2.60
N ASP A 169 3.98 -32.75 2.00
CA ASP A 169 4.50 -32.74 0.63
C ASP A 169 5.89 -33.39 0.50
N GLY A 170 6.36 -34.10 1.53
CA GLY A 170 7.62 -34.84 1.55
C GLY A 170 8.86 -33.95 1.59
N ARG A 171 8.72 -32.70 2.05
CA ARG A 171 9.80 -31.69 2.12
C ARG A 171 10.02 -31.26 3.56
N GLU A 172 11.21 -30.73 3.83
CA GLU A 172 11.54 -30.16 5.14
C GLU A 172 11.62 -28.63 5.04
N PRO A 173 11.08 -27.88 6.02
CA PRO A 173 11.32 -26.45 6.12
C PRO A 173 12.83 -26.16 6.20
N VAL A 174 13.31 -25.16 5.46
CA VAL A 174 14.74 -24.83 5.40
C VAL A 174 14.98 -23.48 6.04
N THR A 175 15.84 -23.41 7.04
CA THR A 175 16.21 -22.14 7.69
C THR A 175 17.60 -21.68 7.26
N VAL A 176 17.68 -20.49 6.68
CA VAL A 176 18.93 -19.84 6.26
C VAL A 176 18.95 -18.41 6.81
N SER A 177 20.01 -18.05 7.54
CA SER A 177 20.21 -16.70 8.09
C SER A 177 19.00 -16.17 8.88
N GLY A 178 18.35 -17.02 9.68
CA GLY A 178 17.20 -16.65 10.51
C GLY A 178 15.86 -16.54 9.76
N VAL A 179 15.82 -16.91 8.48
CA VAL A 179 14.59 -16.98 7.68
C VAL A 179 14.29 -18.43 7.35
N THR A 180 13.08 -18.89 7.70
CA THR A 180 12.58 -20.22 7.38
C THR A 180 11.74 -20.17 6.10
N HIS A 181 12.09 -21.01 5.13
CA HIS A 181 11.35 -21.24 3.90
C HIS A 181 10.42 -22.46 4.08
N TYR A 182 9.16 -22.27 3.76
CA TYR A 182 8.12 -23.28 3.65
C TYR A 182 7.67 -23.37 2.20
N GLY A 183 7.40 -24.59 1.70
CA GLY A 183 7.00 -24.76 0.31
C GLY A 183 6.34 -26.09 0.05
N TYR A 184 5.20 -26.06 -0.64
CA TYR A 184 4.50 -27.27 -1.08
C TYR A 184 3.88 -27.11 -2.47
N GLY A 185 3.59 -28.25 -3.09
CA GLY A 185 2.89 -28.39 -4.35
C GLY A 185 3.80 -28.72 -5.52
N THR A 186 3.21 -29.30 -6.57
CA THR A 186 3.91 -29.63 -7.83
C THR A 186 3.30 -28.84 -8.98
N GLY A 187 3.87 -27.66 -9.18
CA GLY A 187 3.59 -26.70 -10.24
C GLY A 187 2.39 -25.76 -10.01
N ASN A 188 1.41 -26.10 -9.17
CA ASN A 188 0.69 -25.04 -8.44
C ASN A 188 1.30 -25.04 -7.05
N THR A 189 1.86 -23.92 -6.62
CA THR A 189 2.76 -23.91 -5.47
C THR A 189 2.41 -22.79 -4.51
N VAL A 190 2.71 -23.05 -3.25
CA VAL A 190 2.79 -22.02 -2.23
C VAL A 190 4.21 -22.04 -1.71
N ASN A 191 4.82 -20.86 -1.64
CA ASN A 191 6.11 -20.67 -0.99
C ASN A 191 6.00 -19.54 0.02
N ALA A 192 6.63 -19.68 1.16
CA ALA A 192 6.62 -18.66 2.19
C ALA A 192 7.99 -18.55 2.85
N TRP A 193 8.41 -17.32 3.14
CA TRP A 193 9.63 -17.02 3.86
C TRP A 193 9.28 -16.21 5.09
N PHE A 194 9.61 -16.72 6.28
CA PHE A 194 9.34 -16.03 7.53
C PHE A 194 10.59 -15.92 8.40
N THR A 195 10.77 -14.76 8.99
CA THR A 195 11.67 -14.53 10.13
C THR A 195 11.11 -15.18 11.40
N ALA A 196 11.95 -15.35 12.43
CA ALA A 196 11.53 -15.84 13.74
C ALA A 196 10.42 -14.95 14.35
N GLU A 197 10.53 -13.64 14.14
CA GLU A 197 9.61 -12.60 14.62
C GLU A 197 8.27 -12.56 13.87
N GLY A 198 8.08 -13.40 12.84
CA GLY A 198 6.83 -13.52 12.10
C GLY A 198 6.68 -12.53 10.95
N ARG A 199 7.71 -11.73 10.67
CA ARG A 199 7.79 -10.96 9.44
C ARG A 199 8.05 -11.89 8.26
N GLY A 200 7.35 -11.74 7.13
CA GLY A 200 7.52 -12.67 6.02
C GLY A 200 6.86 -12.28 4.70
N LEU A 201 7.06 -13.14 3.72
CA LEU A 201 6.53 -13.05 2.36
C LEU A 201 5.92 -14.39 1.98
N VAL A 202 4.67 -14.39 1.54
CA VAL A 202 3.95 -15.58 1.05
C VAL A 202 3.62 -15.37 -0.42
N LEU A 203 3.99 -16.35 -1.23
CA LEU A 203 3.77 -16.40 -2.66
C LEU A 203 2.87 -17.57 -3.00
N THR A 204 1.83 -17.32 -3.77
CA THR A 204 1.03 -18.35 -4.44
C THR A 204 1.37 -18.34 -5.92
N TYR A 205 1.45 -19.50 -6.54
CA TYR A 205 1.57 -19.64 -7.99
C TYR A 205 0.54 -20.62 -8.52
N ASP A 206 -0.43 -20.09 -9.26
CA ASP A 206 -1.50 -20.85 -9.88
C ASP A 206 -1.33 -20.88 -11.40
N ARG A 207 -0.99 -22.03 -11.98
CA ARG A 207 -0.80 -22.16 -13.44
C ARG A 207 -2.04 -21.89 -14.28
N SER A 208 -3.23 -21.98 -13.67
CA SER A 208 -4.50 -21.66 -14.33
C SER A 208 -4.91 -20.20 -14.16
N SER A 209 -4.18 -19.42 -13.37
CA SER A 209 -4.51 -18.02 -13.15
C SER A 209 -4.28 -17.18 -14.42
N PRO A 210 -5.18 -16.21 -14.69
CA PRO A 210 -4.96 -15.22 -15.74
C PRO A 210 -3.77 -14.29 -15.45
N LEU A 211 -3.25 -14.25 -14.21
CA LEU A 211 -2.07 -13.48 -13.83
C LEU A 211 -0.75 -14.15 -14.25
N VAL A 212 -0.78 -15.40 -14.74
CA VAL A 212 0.42 -16.08 -15.20
C VAL A 212 0.98 -15.38 -16.44
N SER A 213 2.11 -14.70 -16.26
CA SER A 213 2.77 -13.95 -17.33
C SER A 213 4.23 -14.37 -17.53
N THR A 214 4.47 -15.67 -17.71
CA THR A 214 5.85 -16.21 -17.88
C THR A 214 6.59 -15.70 -19.12
N LYS A 215 5.89 -15.05 -20.07
CA LYS A 215 6.47 -14.46 -21.28
C LYS A 215 6.68 -12.96 -21.20
N ASP A 216 5.99 -12.27 -20.28
CA ASP A 216 6.14 -10.84 -20.06
C ASP A 216 6.79 -10.61 -18.69
N THR A 217 8.11 -10.53 -18.73
CA THR A 217 8.95 -10.36 -17.53
C THR A 217 8.72 -9.02 -16.85
N HIS A 218 8.28 -7.99 -17.57
CA HIS A 218 7.93 -6.70 -17.00
C HIS A 218 6.60 -6.79 -16.23
N ALA A 219 5.57 -7.38 -16.84
CA ALA A 219 4.29 -7.59 -16.17
C ALA A 219 4.44 -8.47 -14.92
N HIS A 220 5.29 -9.50 -14.97
CA HIS A 220 5.58 -10.34 -13.81
C HIS A 220 6.33 -9.57 -12.71
N ALA A 221 7.38 -8.82 -13.06
CA ALA A 221 8.14 -8.03 -12.10
C ALA A 221 7.27 -6.96 -11.41
N ALA A 222 6.37 -6.31 -12.15
CA ALA A 222 5.46 -5.30 -11.63
C ALA A 222 4.55 -5.83 -10.52
N LEU A 223 4.24 -7.12 -10.46
CA LEU A 223 3.45 -7.71 -9.37
C LEU A 223 4.11 -7.48 -7.99
N TYR A 224 5.45 -7.41 -7.95
CA TYR A 224 6.23 -7.22 -6.73
C TYR A 224 6.34 -5.76 -6.28
N ASP A 225 5.77 -4.81 -7.01
CA ASP A 225 5.81 -3.40 -6.62
C ASP A 225 5.17 -3.20 -5.23
N GLY A 226 5.85 -2.43 -4.38
CA GLY A 226 5.46 -2.20 -2.99
C GLY A 226 5.93 -3.27 -1.99
N VAL A 227 6.56 -4.37 -2.43
CA VAL A 227 7.20 -5.33 -1.51
C VAL A 227 8.44 -4.70 -0.86
N PRO A 228 8.58 -4.72 0.49
CA PRO A 228 9.77 -4.22 1.17
C PRO A 228 11.06 -4.85 0.63
N ALA A 229 12.10 -4.05 0.42
CA ALA A 229 13.32 -4.46 -0.27
C ALA A 229 14.01 -5.69 0.35
N ASP A 230 13.96 -5.82 1.67
CA ASP A 230 14.52 -6.94 2.41
C ASP A 230 13.69 -8.24 2.25
N LEU A 231 12.37 -8.14 2.09
CA LEU A 231 11.51 -9.28 1.75
C LEU A 231 11.66 -9.66 0.26
N LEU A 232 11.79 -8.68 -0.62
CA LEU A 232 12.05 -8.91 -2.04
C LEU A 232 13.38 -9.64 -2.27
N ALA A 233 14.40 -9.36 -1.45
CA ALA A 233 15.68 -10.05 -1.51
C ALA A 233 15.56 -11.56 -1.21
N LEU A 234 14.52 -12.02 -0.49
CA LEU A 234 14.31 -13.43 -0.16
C LEU A 234 13.87 -14.27 -1.37
N VAL A 235 13.39 -13.62 -2.42
CA VAL A 235 12.81 -14.27 -3.62
C VAL A 235 13.55 -13.91 -4.90
N LYS A 236 14.64 -13.14 -4.77
CA LYS A 236 15.50 -12.76 -5.89
C LYS A 236 16.68 -13.72 -5.99
N ASP A 237 16.94 -14.20 -7.20
CA ASP A 237 18.07 -15.07 -7.53
C ASP A 237 18.16 -16.34 -6.65
N VAL A 238 17.01 -16.82 -6.17
CA VAL A 238 16.92 -18.06 -5.41
C VAL A 238 17.14 -19.26 -6.33
N PRO A 239 17.79 -20.34 -5.88
CA PRO A 239 17.89 -21.57 -6.68
C PRO A 239 16.51 -22.12 -7.02
N ALA A 240 16.28 -22.49 -8.28
CA ALA A 240 15.04 -23.13 -8.67
C ALA A 240 14.91 -24.50 -7.98
N THR A 241 13.71 -24.78 -7.47
CA THR A 241 13.34 -26.05 -6.82
C THR A 241 12.05 -26.57 -7.44
N ASP A 242 11.58 -27.74 -6.99
CA ASP A 242 10.28 -28.26 -7.43
C ASP A 242 9.09 -27.36 -7.04
N THR A 243 9.27 -26.48 -6.04
CA THR A 243 8.24 -25.51 -5.61
C THR A 243 8.52 -24.08 -6.07
N THR A 244 9.77 -23.74 -6.38
CA THR A 244 10.20 -22.40 -6.82
C THR A 244 10.59 -22.42 -8.30
N PHE A 245 9.73 -21.81 -9.12
CA PHE A 245 9.99 -21.55 -10.53
C PHE A 245 10.41 -20.09 -10.69
N ASN A 246 11.48 -19.81 -11.43
CA ASN A 246 12.03 -18.46 -11.55
C ASN A 246 11.77 -17.84 -12.93
N ILE A 247 11.43 -16.55 -12.94
CA ILE A 247 11.21 -15.74 -14.13
C ILE A 247 12.32 -14.68 -14.20
N PRO A 248 12.91 -14.42 -15.39
CA PRO A 248 13.91 -13.37 -15.54
C PRO A 248 13.37 -11.99 -15.13
N HIS A 249 14.18 -11.22 -14.42
CA HIS A 249 13.84 -9.85 -14.03
C HIS A 249 14.33 -8.84 -15.09
N PRO A 250 13.57 -7.79 -15.43
CA PRO A 250 13.99 -6.78 -16.41
C PRO A 250 15.33 -6.11 -16.09
N ASP A 251 15.60 -5.85 -14.82
CA ASP A 251 16.86 -5.24 -14.36
C ASP A 251 18.00 -6.25 -14.15
N GLY A 252 17.82 -7.48 -14.63
CA GLY A 252 18.77 -8.59 -14.46
C GLY A 252 18.53 -9.43 -13.20
N GLY A 253 19.00 -10.68 -13.27
CA GLY A 253 18.68 -11.72 -12.29
C GLY A 253 17.32 -12.37 -12.55
N THR A 254 16.75 -12.96 -11.51
CA THR A 254 15.47 -13.68 -11.54
C THR A 254 14.64 -13.42 -10.29
N LEU A 255 13.32 -13.55 -10.42
CA LEU A 255 12.37 -13.56 -9.31
C LEU A 255 11.57 -14.86 -9.31
N VAL A 256 11.15 -15.31 -8.14
CA VAL A 256 10.18 -16.42 -8.03
C VAL A 256 8.88 -16.05 -8.76
N ALA A 257 8.32 -16.99 -9.50
CA ALA A 257 7.04 -16.85 -10.16
C ALA A 257 5.91 -16.87 -9.13
N ALA A 258 4.96 -15.96 -9.31
CA ALA A 258 3.88 -15.72 -8.38
C ALA A 258 2.67 -15.18 -9.14
N THR A 259 1.50 -15.58 -8.69
CA THR A 259 0.19 -15.01 -9.05
C THR A 259 -0.43 -14.28 -7.86
N GLY A 260 -0.01 -14.60 -6.63
CA GLY A 260 -0.31 -13.84 -5.43
C GLY A 260 0.95 -13.56 -4.62
N ILE A 261 1.04 -12.36 -4.05
CA ILE A 261 2.20 -11.84 -3.33
C ILE A 261 1.68 -11.13 -2.07
N PHE A 262 1.94 -11.73 -0.92
CA PHE A 262 1.40 -11.29 0.36
C PHE A 262 2.52 -11.04 1.36
N THR A 263 2.57 -9.82 1.90
CA THR A 263 3.58 -9.41 2.87
C THR A 263 3.03 -9.46 4.29
N PHE A 264 3.86 -9.88 5.22
CA PHE A 264 3.61 -9.86 6.64
C PHE A 264 4.66 -8.94 7.28
N SER A 265 4.46 -7.62 7.21
CA SER A 265 5.30 -6.62 7.93
C SER A 265 4.48 -5.89 9.00
N GLY A 266 3.48 -6.59 9.54
CA GLY A 266 2.31 -6.07 10.23
C GLY A 266 1.11 -6.93 9.81
N PRO A 267 -0.09 -6.34 9.63
CA PRO A 267 -1.22 -7.05 9.04
C PRO A 267 -0.88 -7.58 7.63
N CYS A 268 -1.28 -8.83 7.31
CA CYS A 268 -1.05 -9.46 5.99
C CYS A 268 -1.57 -8.60 4.83
N ALA A 269 -0.73 -8.10 3.93
CA ALA A 269 -1.14 -7.20 2.85
C ALA A 269 -0.76 -7.75 1.47
N MET A 270 -1.58 -7.50 0.45
CA MET A 270 -1.18 -7.71 -0.94
C MET A 270 -0.11 -6.70 -1.35
N ALA A 271 0.82 -7.10 -2.20
CA ALA A 271 1.73 -6.16 -2.86
C ALA A 271 0.92 -5.13 -3.69
N ASP A 272 1.35 -3.87 -3.70
CA ASP A 272 0.62 -2.81 -4.41
C ASP A 272 0.56 -3.09 -5.91
N GLY A 273 1.64 -3.62 -6.50
CA GLY A 273 1.69 -4.04 -7.89
C GLY A 273 0.67 -5.12 -8.25
N LEU A 274 0.43 -6.07 -7.33
CA LEU A 274 -0.62 -7.07 -7.49
C LEU A 274 -2.01 -6.44 -7.48
N VAL A 275 -2.27 -5.49 -6.58
CA VAL A 275 -3.56 -4.77 -6.52
C VAL A 275 -3.81 -4.01 -7.82
N THR A 276 -2.82 -3.25 -8.29
CA THR A 276 -2.89 -2.54 -9.58
C THR A 276 -3.18 -3.51 -10.73
N ARG A 277 -2.51 -4.67 -10.77
CA ARG A 277 -2.73 -5.64 -11.84
C ARG A 277 -4.13 -6.22 -11.83
N LEU A 278 -4.67 -6.58 -10.65
CA LEU A 278 -6.03 -7.07 -10.51
C LEU A 278 -7.06 -6.03 -11.00
N GLU A 279 -6.85 -4.76 -10.69
CA GLU A 279 -7.72 -3.67 -11.14
C GLU A 279 -7.71 -3.48 -12.66
N GLU A 280 -6.52 -3.43 -13.25
CA GLU A 280 -6.31 -3.20 -14.68
C GLU A 280 -6.90 -4.33 -15.53
N ASP A 281 -6.66 -5.59 -15.14
CA ASP A 281 -7.14 -6.76 -15.88
C ASP A 281 -8.59 -7.11 -15.55
N GLY A 282 -9.14 -6.47 -14.53
CA GLY A 282 -10.51 -6.63 -14.14
C GLY A 282 -10.81 -7.90 -13.36
N LEU A 283 -9.86 -8.34 -12.55
CA LEU A 283 -9.85 -9.61 -11.85
C LEU A 283 -10.15 -9.44 -10.35
N ASP A 284 -10.70 -10.50 -9.75
CA ASP A 284 -10.96 -10.59 -8.31
C ASP A 284 -9.82 -11.33 -7.60
N ILE A 285 -9.82 -11.34 -6.26
CA ILE A 285 -8.73 -11.93 -5.48
C ILE A 285 -8.52 -13.43 -5.74
N GLU A 286 -9.53 -14.13 -6.27
CA GLU A 286 -9.43 -15.54 -6.65
C GLU A 286 -8.31 -15.78 -7.68
N ALA A 287 -8.05 -14.80 -8.56
CA ALA A 287 -6.98 -14.88 -9.56
C ALA A 287 -5.58 -15.00 -8.92
N THR A 288 -5.41 -14.59 -7.67
CA THR A 288 -4.14 -14.76 -6.96
C THR A 288 -3.82 -16.22 -6.65
N GLY A 289 -4.84 -17.09 -6.63
CA GLY A 289 -4.75 -18.47 -6.19
C GLY A 289 -4.85 -18.66 -4.68
N VAL A 290 -5.00 -17.59 -3.89
CA VAL A 290 -5.10 -17.67 -2.41
C VAL A 290 -6.25 -18.57 -1.97
N THR A 291 -7.43 -18.42 -2.56
CA THR A 291 -8.61 -19.21 -2.21
C THR A 291 -8.43 -20.68 -2.52
N ARG A 292 -7.84 -20.98 -3.69
CA ARG A 292 -7.67 -22.37 -4.13
C ARG A 292 -6.54 -23.09 -3.42
N LEU A 293 -5.46 -22.37 -3.10
CA LEU A 293 -4.22 -22.98 -2.62
C LEU A 293 -4.10 -22.94 -1.10
N LEU A 294 -4.74 -21.97 -0.42
CA LEU A 294 -4.60 -21.74 1.02
C LEU A 294 -5.92 -21.84 1.78
N ASP A 295 -7.02 -21.23 1.29
CA ASP A 295 -8.23 -21.07 2.13
C ASP A 295 -8.79 -22.39 2.65
N HIS A 296 -8.80 -23.47 1.87
CA HIS A 296 -9.28 -24.78 2.33
C HIS A 296 -8.49 -25.28 3.56
N PHE A 297 -7.17 -25.11 3.55
CA PHE A 297 -6.32 -25.52 4.65
C PHE A 297 -6.35 -24.56 5.82
N LEU A 298 -6.59 -23.27 5.60
CA LEU A 298 -6.60 -22.26 6.66
C LEU A 298 -7.97 -22.13 7.34
N ALA A 299 -9.07 -22.43 6.63
CA ALA A 299 -10.43 -22.33 7.16
C ALA A 299 -10.80 -23.49 8.09
N ALA A 300 -10.12 -24.64 7.96
CA ALA A 300 -10.38 -25.79 8.81
C ALA A 300 -10.03 -25.48 10.27
N ARG A 301 -10.90 -25.89 11.21
CA ARG A 301 -10.63 -25.72 12.65
C ARG A 301 -9.39 -26.51 13.07
N GLU A 302 -9.29 -27.75 12.59
CA GLU A 302 -8.17 -28.66 12.81
C GLU A 302 -7.72 -29.23 11.47
N LEU A 303 -6.40 -29.38 11.30
CA LEU A 303 -5.81 -29.95 10.09
C LEU A 303 -5.75 -31.47 10.27
N THR A 304 -6.74 -32.20 9.75
CA THR A 304 -6.81 -33.67 9.85
C THR A 304 -6.42 -34.33 8.53
N PRO A 305 -6.08 -35.63 8.52
CA PRO A 305 -5.84 -36.37 7.27
C PRO A 305 -7.02 -36.29 6.30
N GLU A 306 -8.26 -36.23 6.81
CA GLU A 306 -9.47 -36.08 5.99
C GLU A 306 -9.52 -34.71 5.31
N VAL A 307 -9.25 -33.63 6.03
CA VAL A 307 -9.18 -32.27 5.46
C VAL A 307 -8.13 -32.19 4.35
N LEU A 308 -6.97 -32.82 4.58
CA LEU A 308 -5.88 -32.90 3.60
C LEU A 308 -6.28 -33.71 2.36
N ALA A 309 -6.96 -34.85 2.54
CA ALA A 309 -7.45 -35.69 1.45
C ALA A 309 -8.55 -35.00 0.63
N GLU A 310 -9.47 -34.28 1.28
CA GLU A 310 -10.56 -33.53 0.64
C GLU A 310 -10.07 -32.35 -0.19
N ALA A 311 -8.91 -31.76 0.15
CA ALA A 311 -8.27 -30.69 -0.62
C ALA A 311 -7.80 -31.13 -2.02
N GLY A 312 -8.07 -32.38 -2.42
CA GLY A 312 -7.58 -32.98 -3.66
C GLY A 312 -6.06 -33.19 -3.63
N ALA A 313 -5.48 -33.23 -2.44
CA ALA A 313 -4.04 -33.32 -2.30
C ALA A 313 -3.55 -34.70 -2.71
N ARG A 314 -2.47 -34.73 -3.49
CA ARG A 314 -1.88 -35.94 -4.07
C ARG A 314 -1.04 -36.74 -3.06
N TRP A 315 -1.23 -36.49 -1.77
CA TRP A 315 -0.42 -37.02 -0.68
C TRP A 315 -0.94 -38.38 -0.23
N SER A 316 -0.02 -39.28 0.12
CA SER A 316 -0.41 -40.58 0.65
C SER A 316 -0.92 -40.45 2.09
N GLN A 317 -1.78 -41.39 2.51
CA GLN A 317 -2.24 -41.47 3.91
C GLN A 317 -1.07 -41.62 4.91
N GLU A 318 0.02 -42.26 4.49
CA GLU A 318 1.22 -42.43 5.30
C GLU A 318 1.98 -41.11 5.49
N ASP A 319 2.14 -40.32 4.42
CA ASP A 319 2.80 -39.00 4.50
C ASP A 319 1.99 -38.02 5.37
N MET A 320 0.65 -38.05 5.25
CA MET A 320 -0.23 -37.24 6.08
C MET A 320 -0.15 -37.63 7.56
N ALA A 321 -0.19 -38.92 7.87
CA ALA A 321 -0.09 -39.41 9.25
C ALA A 321 1.28 -39.09 9.87
N LYS A 322 2.36 -39.21 9.10
CA LYS A 322 3.72 -38.90 9.57
C LYS A 322 3.90 -37.41 9.87
N ALA A 323 3.39 -36.53 9.00
CA ALA A 323 3.54 -35.09 9.18
C ALA A 323 2.64 -34.52 10.28
N LEU A 324 1.52 -35.17 10.59
CA LEU A 324 0.61 -34.81 11.68
C LEU A 324 0.98 -35.46 13.02
N ALA A 325 1.88 -36.45 13.01
CA ALA A 325 2.38 -37.03 14.25
C ALA A 325 3.11 -35.94 15.05
N PRO A 326 2.88 -35.85 16.37
CA PRO A 326 3.60 -34.92 17.21
C PRO A 326 5.11 -35.19 17.11
N ASP A 327 5.90 -34.14 16.96
CA ASP A 327 7.36 -34.25 16.99
C ASP A 327 7.77 -34.89 18.33
N GLU A 328 8.45 -36.04 18.30
CA GLU A 328 9.01 -36.71 19.50
C GLU A 328 10.13 -35.88 20.16
N ALA A 329 10.44 -34.70 19.62
CA ALA A 329 11.18 -33.66 20.33
C ALA A 329 10.29 -33.04 21.42
N GLU A 330 9.96 -33.83 22.43
CA GLU A 330 9.39 -33.38 23.70
C GLU A 330 10.33 -32.32 24.27
N ALA A 331 9.94 -31.04 24.12
CA ALA A 331 10.40 -30.01 25.03
C ALA A 331 10.09 -30.50 26.45
N ALA A 332 11.08 -30.46 27.34
CA ALA A 332 10.94 -30.97 28.69
C ALA A 332 9.59 -30.53 29.29
N PRO A 333 8.81 -31.46 29.87
CA PRO A 333 7.49 -31.16 30.38
C PRO A 333 7.57 -29.98 31.34
N LEU A 334 6.71 -28.99 31.12
CA LEU A 334 6.62 -27.82 31.99
C LEU A 334 6.25 -28.27 33.41
N ASP A 335 6.80 -27.58 34.40
CA ASP A 335 6.39 -27.77 35.79
C ASP A 335 4.87 -27.53 35.89
N ARG A 336 4.13 -28.60 36.22
CA ARG A 336 2.65 -28.61 36.26
C ARG A 336 2.10 -27.59 37.25
N GLU A 337 2.77 -27.39 38.38
CA GLU A 337 2.33 -26.45 39.41
C GLU A 337 2.53 -25.01 38.93
N ALA A 338 3.71 -24.72 38.38
CA ALA A 338 4.01 -23.41 37.81
C ALA A 338 3.09 -23.08 36.62
N LEU A 339 2.80 -24.06 35.77
CA LEU A 339 1.90 -23.96 34.63
C LEU A 339 0.47 -23.62 35.08
N THR A 340 -0.04 -24.36 36.06
CA THR A 340 -1.38 -24.11 36.63
C THR A 340 -1.48 -22.71 37.23
N ARG A 341 -0.43 -22.27 37.94
CA ARG A 341 -0.39 -20.91 38.53
C ARG A 341 -0.31 -19.83 37.45
N PHE A 342 0.48 -20.04 36.40
CA PHE A 342 0.55 -19.12 35.27
C PHE A 342 -0.80 -18.97 34.58
N CYS A 343 -1.46 -20.09 34.21
CA CYS A 343 -2.78 -20.07 33.57
C CYS A 343 -3.83 -19.38 34.44
N LYS A 344 -3.77 -19.56 35.77
CA LYS A 344 -4.66 -18.86 36.70
C LYS A 344 -4.45 -17.35 36.71
N ILE A 345 -3.19 -16.88 36.77
CA ILE A 345 -2.88 -15.45 36.71
C ILE A 345 -3.32 -14.86 35.36
N TRP A 346 -3.11 -15.60 34.28
CA TRP A 346 -3.58 -15.22 32.95
C TRP A 346 -5.10 -15.11 32.91
N ALA A 347 -5.84 -16.09 33.45
CA ALA A 347 -7.30 -16.03 33.50
C ALA A 347 -7.83 -14.86 34.35
N ASP A 348 -7.14 -14.52 35.44
CA ASP A 348 -7.55 -13.47 36.36
C ASP A 348 -7.21 -12.05 35.86
N THR A 349 -6.12 -11.89 35.10
CA THR A 349 -5.53 -10.56 34.83
C THR A 349 -4.98 -10.38 33.43
N GLY A 350 -5.03 -11.42 32.61
CA GLY A 350 -4.38 -11.47 31.32
C GLY A 350 -5.33 -11.56 30.15
N TYR A 351 -4.80 -11.22 29.00
CA TYR A 351 -5.41 -11.43 27.70
C TYR A 351 -4.30 -11.75 26.71
N ASN A 352 -4.66 -12.33 25.57
CA ASN A 352 -3.74 -12.40 24.46
C ASN A 352 -3.77 -11.09 23.72
N ASP A 353 -2.60 -10.55 23.34
CA ASP A 353 -2.57 -9.37 22.49
C ASP A 353 -3.36 -9.60 21.20
N ARG A 354 -3.64 -8.53 20.45
CA ARG A 354 -4.45 -8.60 19.21
C ARG A 354 -3.95 -9.62 18.20
N TRP A 355 -2.70 -10.07 18.33
CA TRP A 355 -2.06 -11.00 17.44
C TRP A 355 -1.83 -12.37 18.10
N ASP A 356 -2.27 -12.66 19.33
CA ASP A 356 -1.90 -13.89 20.04
C ASP A 356 -0.37 -14.15 20.00
N VAL A 357 0.42 -13.08 19.97
CA VAL A 357 1.89 -13.11 19.96
C VAL A 357 2.42 -13.07 21.38
N HIS A 358 1.69 -12.39 22.27
CA HIS A 358 2.03 -12.24 23.67
C HIS A 358 0.83 -12.53 24.57
N TYR A 359 1.10 -13.21 25.68
CA TYR A 359 0.29 -13.12 26.88
C TYR A 359 0.59 -11.77 27.53
N VAL A 360 -0.42 -10.91 27.63
CA VAL A 360 -0.34 -9.63 28.33
C VAL A 360 -0.98 -9.83 29.69
N LEU A 361 -0.21 -9.75 30.77
CA LEU A 361 -0.69 -9.95 32.14
C LEU A 361 -0.58 -8.65 32.95
N PHE A 362 -1.53 -8.45 33.86
CA PHE A 362 -1.68 -7.23 34.65
C PHE A 362 -1.92 -5.98 33.79
N ASP A 363 -2.78 -6.11 32.78
CA ASP A 363 -3.20 -4.99 31.92
C ASP A 363 -3.59 -3.77 32.75
N SER A 364 -3.12 -2.60 32.32
CA SER A 364 -3.47 -1.30 32.90
C SER A 364 -3.06 -1.13 34.38
N ARG A 365 -2.22 -2.00 34.93
CA ARG A 365 -1.70 -1.87 36.30
C ARG A 365 -0.33 -1.21 36.31
N THR A 366 -0.10 -0.37 37.30
CA THR A 366 1.24 0.11 37.68
C THR A 366 2.03 -0.97 38.42
N VAL A 367 3.35 -0.78 38.55
CA VAL A 367 4.21 -1.70 39.32
C VAL A 367 3.72 -1.83 40.77
N GLU A 368 3.27 -0.72 41.35
CA GLU A 368 2.75 -0.66 42.72
C GLU A 368 1.43 -1.44 42.87
N GLU A 369 0.54 -1.37 41.88
CA GLU A 369 -0.76 -2.09 41.88
C GLU A 369 -0.62 -3.59 41.59
N ALA A 370 0.33 -3.97 40.73
CA ALA A 370 0.61 -5.38 40.46
C ALA A 370 1.41 -6.03 41.60
N GLY A 371 2.31 -5.27 42.25
CA GLY A 371 2.98 -5.62 43.49
C GLY A 371 3.62 -7.01 43.49
N ALA A 372 3.47 -7.74 44.60
CA ALA A 372 4.05 -9.07 44.77
C ALA A 372 3.53 -10.11 43.75
N ALA A 373 2.31 -9.95 43.24
CA ALA A 373 1.76 -10.87 42.23
C ALA A 373 2.53 -10.77 40.90
N ARG A 374 3.09 -9.60 40.60
CA ARG A 374 3.97 -9.40 39.44
C ARG A 374 5.30 -10.11 39.62
N ASP A 375 5.91 -10.02 40.79
CA ASP A 375 7.18 -10.69 41.09
C ASP A 375 7.02 -12.21 41.04
N ASP A 376 5.90 -12.73 41.57
CA ASP A 376 5.51 -14.13 41.46
C ASP A 376 5.35 -14.56 39.99
N LEU A 377 4.68 -13.75 39.16
CA LEU A 377 4.56 -14.03 37.72
C LEU A 377 5.93 -14.08 37.04
N LEU A 378 6.83 -13.15 37.35
CA LEU A 378 8.18 -13.12 36.77
C LEU A 378 9.00 -14.36 37.18
N GLU A 379 8.78 -14.89 38.38
CA GLU A 379 9.36 -16.17 38.79
C GLU A 379 8.77 -17.35 38.03
N LEU A 380 7.45 -17.37 37.80
CA LEU A 380 6.79 -18.39 37.00
C LEU A 380 7.27 -18.38 35.55
N VAL A 381 7.40 -17.20 34.93
CA VAL A 381 7.95 -17.05 33.58
C VAL A 381 9.35 -17.64 33.48
N ARG A 382 10.23 -17.37 34.46
CA ARG A 382 11.57 -17.96 34.52
C ARG A 382 11.54 -19.48 34.73
N THR A 383 10.67 -19.96 35.63
CA THR A 383 10.52 -21.38 35.96
C THR A 383 10.04 -22.19 34.76
N LEU A 384 9.10 -21.65 33.99
CA LEU A 384 8.55 -22.27 32.79
C LEU A 384 9.45 -22.09 31.55
N GLY A 385 10.55 -21.32 31.68
CA GLY A 385 11.44 -21.01 30.57
C GLY A 385 10.75 -20.19 29.46
N LEU A 386 9.76 -19.37 29.82
CA LEU A 386 9.03 -18.52 28.90
C LEU A 386 9.81 -17.24 28.59
N GLU A 387 9.68 -16.74 27.36
CA GLU A 387 10.37 -15.53 26.91
C GLU A 387 9.57 -14.29 27.34
N ARG A 388 10.12 -13.51 28.27
CA ARG A 388 9.60 -12.16 28.56
C ARG A 388 10.12 -11.18 27.52
N VAL A 389 9.24 -10.34 27.00
CA VAL A 389 9.58 -9.24 26.09
C VAL A 389 9.46 -7.88 26.78
N ASP A 390 10.08 -6.87 26.19
CA ASP A 390 9.99 -5.49 26.68
C ASP A 390 8.57 -4.94 26.48
N THR A 391 8.11 -4.14 27.44
CA THR A 391 6.78 -3.53 27.40
C THR A 391 6.72 -2.48 26.28
N PRO A 392 5.72 -2.53 25.39
CA PRO A 392 5.62 -1.59 24.28
C PRO A 392 5.36 -0.14 24.77
N PRO A 393 5.72 0.88 23.97
CA PRO A 393 5.46 2.27 24.32
C PRO A 393 3.97 2.54 24.58
N GLY A 394 3.65 3.07 25.77
CA GLY A 394 2.28 3.37 26.18
C GLY A 394 1.60 2.30 27.03
N ALA A 395 2.21 1.13 27.20
CA ALA A 395 1.78 0.12 28.17
C ALA A 395 1.95 0.61 29.61
N ALA A 396 1.12 0.12 30.53
CA ALA A 396 1.26 0.43 31.95
C ALA A 396 2.53 -0.23 32.52
N THR A 397 3.17 0.43 33.49
CA THR A 397 4.49 0.01 34.00
C THR A 397 4.50 -1.34 34.71
N GLY A 398 3.34 -1.79 35.19
CA GLY A 398 3.14 -3.07 35.84
C GLY A 398 2.87 -4.23 34.88
N GLU A 399 2.58 -3.96 33.61
CA GLU A 399 2.30 -5.00 32.61
C GLU A 399 3.50 -5.93 32.42
N VAL A 400 3.19 -7.21 32.22
CA VAL A 400 4.17 -8.23 31.88
C VAL A 400 3.76 -8.87 30.56
N TRP A 401 4.64 -8.74 29.58
CA TRP A 401 4.46 -9.28 28.24
C TRP A 401 5.33 -10.53 28.09
N VAL A 402 4.69 -11.66 27.82
CA VAL A 402 5.33 -12.97 27.69
C VAL A 402 5.00 -13.51 26.31
N ARG A 403 5.99 -13.93 25.54
CA ARG A 403 5.75 -14.55 24.23
C ARG A 403 4.89 -15.80 24.40
N THR A 404 3.85 -15.95 23.57
CA THR A 404 3.04 -17.18 23.67
C THR A 404 3.87 -18.43 23.38
N ASP A 405 3.48 -19.51 24.04
CA ASP A 405 4.16 -20.80 23.99
C ASP A 405 3.12 -21.89 23.75
N PRO A 406 3.28 -22.73 22.71
CA PRO A 406 2.29 -23.76 22.37
C PRO A 406 1.94 -24.71 23.53
N ARG A 407 2.88 -24.93 24.47
CA ARG A 407 2.66 -25.76 25.66
C ARG A 407 1.69 -25.09 26.63
N ILE A 408 1.73 -23.77 26.72
CA ILE A 408 0.80 -22.97 27.52
C ILE A 408 -0.55 -22.86 26.78
N ASP A 409 -0.55 -22.61 25.47
CA ASP A 409 -1.77 -22.50 24.66
C ASP A 409 -2.64 -23.78 24.75
N ALA A 410 -2.00 -24.96 24.73
CA ALA A 410 -2.67 -26.24 24.89
C ALA A 410 -3.41 -26.36 26.25
N GLU A 411 -2.87 -25.76 27.30
CA GLU A 411 -3.52 -25.75 28.62
C GLU A 411 -4.52 -24.62 28.75
N LEU A 412 -4.27 -23.43 28.22
CA LEU A 412 -5.23 -22.33 28.23
C LEU A 412 -6.55 -22.70 27.53
N GLY A 413 -6.50 -23.55 26.51
CA GLY A 413 -7.69 -24.14 25.88
C GLY A 413 -8.58 -24.96 26.82
N ASN A 414 -8.07 -25.40 27.98
CA ASN A 414 -8.84 -26.08 29.02
C ASN A 414 -9.44 -25.12 30.07
N TRP A 415 -9.04 -23.84 30.06
CA TRP A 415 -9.43 -22.82 31.05
C TRP A 415 -10.30 -21.69 30.46
N ALA A 416 -10.33 -21.55 29.13
CA ALA A 416 -11.28 -20.71 28.40
C ALA A 416 -12.63 -21.41 28.21
#